data_AF-A0A6P6S2A8-F1
#
_entry.id   AF-A0A6P6S2A8-F1
#
_cell.length_a   1.000
_cell.length_b   1.000
_cell.length_c   1.000
_cell.angle_alpha   90.00
_cell.angle_beta   90.00
_cell.angle_gamma   90.00
#
_symmetry.space_group_name_H-M   'P 1'
#
loop_
_entity.id
_entity.type
_entity.pdbx_description
1 polymer ?
#
loop_
_entity_poly.entity_id
_entity_poly.type
_entity_poly.pdbx_seq_one_letter_code
_entity_poly.pdbx_strand_id
1 'polypeptide(L)'
;MQLPAMQKNSSAAHLSPFLCAETNTSDLPHSESTRSSEQQWGVSAVHCPQVFAQGEEGHKDVLVAVVDTGIAPHKDLRGTVIYEDSVAEAGASSAAAMEAAASGDGGVRGSTAAAVRALDMAIARKAHIVNNSWGSSFASQAIQRALQFAAKARKGHGMLIVNGAGNQGLDLQEQNQFPASFNIPNTANVAAMATANALSSYTNHGRQAIHLGAPGNRILSTAPGDGYEYESGTSAAAAFVAGVAALVYGVFASAKSETSAAEVLEILRVSSTPVQSLSTATLWGAIVNAEAAVSVARLGGMWLQIKCTDHSFQLQPGESKVARIYMRPFLPGEYR
;
A
#
# COMPACT_ATOMS: atom_id res chain seq x y z
N MET A 1 24.50 -37.03 30.61
CA MET A 1 24.01 -37.45 29.28
C MET A 1 23.99 -36.20 28.40
N GLN A 2 25.11 -35.92 27.73
CA GLN A 2 25.28 -34.78 26.83
C GLN A 2 24.67 -35.16 25.47
N LEU A 3 23.76 -34.32 24.97
CA LEU A 3 23.27 -34.38 23.59
C LEU A 3 24.22 -33.57 22.68
N PRO A 4 24.51 -34.08 21.47
CA PRO A 4 25.69 -33.71 20.69
C PRO A 4 25.54 -32.39 19.93
N ALA A 5 26.68 -31.75 19.68
CA ALA A 5 26.81 -30.55 18.86
C ALA A 5 26.35 -30.82 17.42
N MET A 6 25.32 -30.10 16.95
CA MET A 6 24.97 -30.05 15.54
C MET A 6 25.86 -29.05 14.79
N GLN A 7 26.47 -29.55 13.72
CA GLN A 7 27.37 -28.85 12.82
C GLN A 7 26.75 -27.58 12.22
N LYS A 8 27.55 -26.51 12.18
CA LYS A 8 27.30 -25.31 11.38
C LYS A 8 27.26 -25.69 9.90
N ASN A 9 26.10 -25.55 9.27
CA ASN A 9 26.02 -25.42 7.82
C ASN A 9 25.87 -23.93 7.47
N SER A 10 26.85 -23.43 6.75
CA SER A 10 27.04 -22.05 6.35
C SER A 10 26.25 -21.75 5.06
N SER A 11 25.07 -21.16 5.21
CA SER A 11 24.37 -20.39 4.17
C SER A 11 23.09 -19.82 4.79
N ALA A 12 23.23 -18.78 5.62
CA ALA A 12 22.10 -18.08 6.21
C ALA A 12 21.87 -16.78 5.44
N ALA A 13 20.83 -16.74 4.61
CA ALA A 13 20.28 -15.50 4.08
C ALA A 13 19.68 -14.71 5.25
N HIS A 14 20.19 -13.51 5.49
CA HIS A 14 19.67 -12.61 6.51
C HIS A 14 18.36 -11.98 6.01
N LEU A 15 17.27 -12.16 6.77
CA LEU A 15 15.94 -11.58 6.54
C LEU A 15 15.53 -10.83 7.81
N SER A 16 15.13 -9.56 7.66
CA SER A 16 14.93 -8.60 8.75
C SER A 16 13.56 -7.90 8.61
N PRO A 17 12.58 -8.08 9.51
CA PRO A 17 11.17 -7.69 9.25
C PRO A 17 10.70 -6.34 9.81
N PHE A 18 10.69 -5.28 8.99
CA PHE A 18 9.80 -4.09 9.06
C PHE A 18 10.39 -2.99 8.17
N LEU A 19 9.58 -2.31 7.34
CA LEU A 19 10.06 -1.16 6.57
C LEU A 19 9.09 0.04 6.68
N CYS A 20 9.59 1.19 7.14
CA CYS A 20 8.98 2.49 6.81
C CYS A 20 9.79 3.15 5.69
N ALA A 21 9.17 3.37 4.54
CA ALA A 21 9.81 4.07 3.42
C ALA A 21 9.33 5.54 3.29
N GLU A 22 10.25 6.50 3.13
CA GLU A 22 9.99 7.81 2.50
C GLU A 22 9.83 7.60 1.00
N THR A 23 8.96 8.41 0.42
CA THR A 23 8.80 8.49 -1.03
C THR A 23 9.63 9.65 -1.62
N ASN A 24 10.64 10.15 -0.90
CA ASN A 24 11.44 11.29 -1.36
C ASN A 24 12.65 10.82 -2.18
N THR A 25 12.59 11.03 -3.50
CA THR A 25 13.65 10.72 -4.48
C THR A 25 14.64 11.87 -4.69
N SER A 26 14.45 13.02 -4.04
CA SER A 26 15.15 14.27 -4.37
C SER A 26 16.68 14.25 -4.20
N ASP A 27 17.23 13.29 -3.45
CA ASP A 27 18.68 13.14 -3.20
C ASP A 27 19.28 11.82 -3.71
N LEU A 28 18.52 11.05 -4.52
CA LEU A 28 19.08 9.86 -5.16
C LEU A 28 20.00 10.32 -6.32
N PRO A 29 21.26 9.86 -6.39
CA PRO A 29 22.02 10.03 -7.62
C PRO A 29 21.20 9.38 -8.74
N HIS A 30 20.90 10.15 -9.78
CA HIS A 30 20.30 9.65 -11.03
C HIS A 30 21.28 8.66 -11.69
N SER A 31 21.49 7.48 -11.10
CA SER A 31 22.08 6.37 -11.82
C SER A 31 20.98 5.86 -12.74
N GLU A 32 21.15 6.12 -14.04
CA GLU A 32 20.40 5.58 -15.17
C GLU A 32 19.77 4.21 -14.87
N SER A 33 18.54 4.18 -14.37
CA SER A 33 17.70 2.99 -14.47
C SER A 33 16.99 3.06 -15.82
N THR A 34 17.75 2.98 -16.91
CA THR A 34 17.23 2.75 -18.26
C THR A 34 16.76 1.30 -18.41
N ARG A 35 15.87 0.84 -17.52
CA ARG A 35 15.15 -0.41 -17.73
C ARG A 35 14.00 -0.12 -18.68
N SER A 36 13.84 -0.96 -19.69
CA SER A 36 12.79 -0.72 -20.67
C SER A 36 11.42 -0.80 -20.00
N SER A 37 10.45 -0.07 -20.55
CA SER A 37 9.04 -0.16 -20.14
C SER A 37 8.51 -1.61 -20.21
N GLU A 38 9.08 -2.43 -21.10
CA GLU A 38 8.79 -3.88 -21.20
C GLU A 38 9.28 -4.66 -19.97
N GLN A 39 10.42 -4.31 -19.39
CA GLN A 39 10.95 -4.96 -18.19
C GLN A 39 10.17 -4.59 -16.92
N GLN A 40 9.62 -3.37 -16.86
CA GLN A 40 8.80 -2.86 -15.75
C GLN A 40 7.33 -2.66 -16.18
N TRP A 41 6.75 -3.68 -16.81
CA TRP A 41 5.38 -3.60 -17.35
C TRP A 41 4.35 -3.16 -16.29
N GLY A 42 4.51 -3.58 -15.03
CA GLY A 42 3.58 -3.25 -13.96
C GLY A 42 3.51 -1.75 -13.68
N VAL A 43 4.65 -1.05 -13.67
CA VAL A 43 4.72 0.41 -13.50
C VAL A 43 3.98 1.12 -14.62
N SER A 44 4.13 0.64 -15.85
CA SER A 44 3.42 1.19 -17.01
C SER A 44 1.92 0.88 -16.97
N ALA A 45 1.52 -0.32 -16.53
CA ALA A 45 0.14 -0.75 -16.47
C ALA A 45 -0.73 0.05 -15.50
N VAL A 46 -0.12 0.64 -14.45
CA VAL A 46 -0.81 1.52 -13.50
C VAL A 46 -0.64 3.00 -13.83
N HIS A 47 -0.07 3.35 -14.99
CA HIS A 47 0.12 4.75 -15.42
C HIS A 47 1.02 5.60 -14.51
N CYS A 48 2.01 4.99 -13.84
CA CYS A 48 2.99 5.74 -13.04
C CYS A 48 3.89 6.68 -13.87
N PRO A 49 4.38 6.33 -15.08
CA PRO A 49 5.26 7.22 -15.84
C PRO A 49 4.64 8.59 -16.14
N GLN A 50 3.32 8.66 -16.36
CA GLN A 50 2.58 9.90 -16.58
C GLN A 50 2.59 10.78 -15.32
N VAL A 51 2.53 10.18 -14.14
CA VAL A 51 2.60 10.88 -12.85
C VAL A 51 4.01 11.44 -12.62
N PHE A 52 5.06 10.63 -12.86
CA PHE A 52 6.45 11.06 -12.71
C PHE A 52 6.84 12.16 -13.70
N ALA A 53 6.33 12.10 -14.94
CA ALA A 53 6.52 13.16 -15.93
C ALA A 53 5.91 14.52 -15.49
N GLN A 54 5.00 14.50 -14.50
CA GLN A 54 4.40 15.69 -13.89
C GLN A 54 5.09 16.11 -12.58
N GLY A 55 6.22 15.50 -12.23
CA GLY A 55 7.04 15.83 -11.06
C GLY A 55 6.53 15.28 -9.73
N GLU A 56 5.57 14.34 -9.74
CA GLU A 56 5.03 13.73 -8.52
C GLU A 56 5.75 12.41 -8.24
N GLU A 57 6.80 12.46 -7.42
CA GLU A 57 7.61 11.27 -7.12
C GLU A 57 7.38 10.73 -5.71
N GLY A 58 6.49 11.39 -4.95
CA GLY A 58 6.23 11.12 -3.55
C GLY A 58 6.46 12.34 -2.66
N HIS A 59 6.16 12.21 -1.38
CA HIS A 59 6.34 13.26 -0.39
C HIS A 59 6.94 12.69 0.90
N LYS A 60 7.99 13.34 1.43
CA LYS A 60 8.72 12.91 2.64
C LYS A 60 7.85 12.75 3.89
N ASP A 61 6.77 13.52 3.99
CA ASP A 61 5.85 13.45 5.13
C ASP A 61 4.85 12.27 5.01
N VAL A 62 4.85 11.53 3.89
CA VAL A 62 4.02 10.36 3.67
C VAL A 62 4.82 9.10 3.98
N LEU A 63 4.29 8.33 4.92
CA LEU A 63 4.93 7.12 5.45
C LEU A 63 4.15 5.88 5.02
N VAL A 64 4.82 4.96 4.34
CA VAL A 64 4.31 3.61 4.04
C VAL A 64 5.00 2.61 4.95
N ALA A 65 4.24 1.93 5.80
CA ALA A 65 4.73 0.79 6.58
C ALA A 65 4.51 -0.51 5.80
N VAL A 66 5.56 -1.26 5.55
CA VAL A 66 5.53 -2.56 4.89
C VAL A 66 5.79 -3.63 5.95
N VAL A 67 4.81 -4.51 6.15
CA VAL A 67 4.90 -5.64 7.07
C VAL A 67 5.19 -6.88 6.23
N ASP A 68 6.43 -7.36 6.29
CA ASP A 68 6.94 -8.47 5.46
C ASP A 68 8.10 -9.19 6.18
N THR A 69 8.75 -10.12 5.48
CA THR A 69 10.08 -10.71 5.78
C THR A 69 11.20 -9.67 5.85
N GLY A 70 10.93 -8.51 5.24
CA GLY A 70 11.56 -7.20 5.30
C GLY A 70 12.68 -6.98 4.30
N ILE A 71 13.75 -6.24 4.61
CA ILE A 71 14.52 -5.54 3.58
C ILE A 71 16.01 -5.89 3.55
N ALA A 72 16.51 -6.24 2.37
CA ALA A 72 17.93 -6.41 2.12
C ALA A 72 18.59 -5.06 1.74
N PRO A 73 19.85 -4.81 2.15
CA PRO A 73 20.61 -3.68 1.65
C PRO A 73 20.70 -3.72 0.12
N HIS A 74 20.25 -2.66 -0.54
CA HIS A 74 20.21 -2.54 -2.00
C HIS A 74 20.37 -1.07 -2.40
N LYS A 75 21.15 -0.76 -3.44
CA LYS A 75 21.45 0.63 -3.85
C LYS A 75 20.20 1.44 -4.20
N ASP A 76 19.25 0.82 -4.92
CA ASP A 76 17.98 1.46 -5.31
C ASP A 76 17.00 1.68 -4.14
N LEU A 77 17.31 1.17 -2.94
CA LEU A 77 16.51 1.37 -1.72
C LEU A 77 17.21 2.29 -0.71
N ARG A 78 18.43 2.75 -1.00
CA ARG A 78 19.15 3.66 -0.09
C ARG A 78 18.44 5.01 -0.07
N GLY A 79 18.30 5.61 1.12
CA GLY A 79 17.67 6.92 1.26
C GLY A 79 16.15 6.91 1.25
N THR A 80 15.50 5.82 0.82
CA THR A 80 14.05 5.65 0.96
C THR A 80 13.69 4.96 2.28
N VAL A 81 14.57 4.15 2.87
CA VAL A 81 14.33 3.50 4.18
C VAL A 81 14.62 4.44 5.35
N ILE A 82 13.59 4.77 6.16
CA ILE A 82 13.72 5.63 7.35
C ILE A 82 14.00 4.82 8.61
N TYR A 83 13.40 3.64 8.67
CA TYR A 83 13.48 2.78 9.83
C TYR A 83 13.23 1.33 9.47
N GLU A 84 14.08 0.49 10.03
CA GLU A 84 14.03 -0.95 9.98
C GLU A 84 14.02 -1.47 11.41
N ASP A 85 13.20 -2.48 11.68
CA ASP A 85 13.21 -3.23 12.94
C ASP A 85 13.27 -4.72 12.60
N SER A 86 13.86 -5.53 13.47
CA SER A 86 13.89 -6.98 13.29
C SER A 86 13.56 -7.68 14.60
N VAL A 87 12.48 -8.46 14.60
CA VAL A 87 12.02 -9.11 15.83
C VAL A 87 12.57 -10.53 15.95
N ALA A 88 13.79 -10.67 16.49
CA ALA A 88 14.37 -11.96 16.86
C ALA A 88 13.67 -12.54 18.11
N GLU A 89 12.78 -13.51 17.93
CA GLU A 89 12.31 -14.35 19.04
C GLU A 89 13.23 -15.57 19.19
N ALA A 90 13.70 -15.85 20.41
CA ALA A 90 14.54 -17.01 20.68
C ALA A 90 13.83 -18.31 20.26
N GLY A 91 14.31 -18.95 19.19
CA GLY A 91 13.79 -20.22 18.68
C GLY A 91 12.74 -20.12 17.57
N ALA A 92 12.39 -18.92 17.09
CA ALA A 92 11.54 -18.73 15.91
C ALA A 92 12.19 -17.67 15.00
N SER A 93 12.38 -18.00 13.72
CA SER A 93 12.89 -17.06 12.72
C SER A 93 12.08 -15.77 12.75
N SER A 94 12.77 -14.66 12.96
CA SER A 94 12.26 -13.30 12.97
C SER A 94 11.59 -12.94 11.64
N ALA A 95 10.27 -13.06 11.55
CA ALA A 95 9.49 -12.45 10.47
C ALA A 95 8.07 -12.16 10.92
N ALA A 96 7.50 -11.03 10.51
CA ALA A 96 6.06 -10.79 10.58
C ALA A 96 5.30 -11.46 9.42
N ALA A 97 5.90 -12.46 8.75
CA ALA A 97 5.29 -13.17 7.64
C ALA A 97 4.41 -14.32 8.13
N MET A 98 3.14 -14.08 8.46
CA MET A 98 2.21 -15.21 8.55
C MET A 98 2.00 -15.81 7.13
N GLU A 99 2.08 -17.13 7.03
CA GLU A 99 2.22 -17.90 5.79
C GLU A 99 1.14 -17.62 4.72
N ALA A 100 1.56 -17.21 3.51
CA ALA A 100 0.87 -17.52 2.27
C ALA A 100 1.60 -18.68 1.57
N ALA A 101 1.32 -19.92 1.98
CA ALA A 101 1.78 -21.08 1.24
C ALA A 101 1.10 -21.07 -0.14
N ALA A 102 1.86 -20.80 -1.20
CA ALA A 102 1.60 -21.33 -2.55
C ALA A 102 2.73 -21.01 -3.55
N SER A 103 3.90 -21.55 -3.28
CA SER A 103 4.84 -22.10 -4.28
C SER A 103 5.95 -22.78 -3.47
N GLY A 104 6.52 -23.88 -3.95
CA GLY A 104 7.49 -24.71 -3.21
C GLY A 104 8.84 -24.05 -2.87
N ASP A 105 8.90 -22.73 -2.73
CA ASP A 105 10.09 -21.96 -2.37
C ASP A 105 10.02 -21.51 -0.91
N GLY A 106 10.48 -22.36 0.02
CA GLY A 106 11.13 -21.93 1.28
C GLY A 106 10.57 -20.75 2.09
N GLY A 107 9.27 -20.46 2.03
CA GLY A 107 8.69 -19.25 2.62
C GLY A 107 8.97 -19.12 4.12
N VAL A 108 9.33 -17.92 4.57
CA VAL A 108 9.61 -17.69 5.98
C VAL A 108 8.30 -17.70 6.78
N ARG A 109 8.27 -18.50 7.85
CA ARG A 109 7.17 -18.51 8.81
C ARG A 109 7.39 -17.44 9.88
N GLY A 110 6.36 -16.64 10.08
CA GLY A 110 6.26 -15.60 11.09
C GLY A 110 5.18 -15.89 12.12
N SER A 111 5.23 -15.19 13.25
CA SER A 111 4.31 -15.38 14.35
C SER A 111 3.23 -14.29 14.40
N THR A 112 2.06 -14.63 14.95
CA THR A 112 1.01 -13.65 15.23
C THR A 112 1.53 -12.50 16.11
N ALA A 113 2.43 -12.80 17.05
CA ALA A 113 3.03 -11.80 17.93
C ALA A 113 3.93 -10.81 17.14
N ALA A 114 4.71 -11.31 16.18
CA ALA A 114 5.51 -10.46 15.31
C ALA A 114 4.65 -9.56 14.43
N ALA A 115 3.58 -10.09 13.83
CA ALA A 115 2.63 -9.30 13.04
C ALA A 115 1.96 -8.19 13.86
N VAL A 116 1.50 -8.49 15.08
CA VAL A 116 0.88 -7.48 15.97
C VAL A 116 1.88 -6.39 16.33
N ARG A 117 3.12 -6.74 16.70
CA ARG A 117 4.15 -5.73 17.01
C ARG A 117 4.50 -4.84 15.82
N ALA A 118 4.56 -5.40 14.60
CA ALA A 118 4.80 -4.63 13.40
C ALA A 118 3.65 -3.63 13.14
N LEU A 119 2.40 -4.05 13.32
CA LEU A 119 1.23 -3.18 13.22
C LEU A 119 1.25 -2.08 14.29
N ASP A 120 1.55 -2.42 15.53
CA ASP A 120 1.68 -1.45 16.64
C ASP A 120 2.76 -0.41 16.35
N MET A 121 3.91 -0.83 15.79
CA MET A 121 4.98 0.07 15.38
C MET A 121 4.53 1.01 14.26
N ALA A 122 3.83 0.50 13.25
CA ALA A 122 3.29 1.32 12.16
C ALA A 122 2.31 2.38 12.70
N ILE A 123 1.45 2.00 13.65
CA ILE A 123 0.52 2.91 14.34
C ILE A 123 1.29 3.97 15.14
N ALA A 124 2.28 3.55 15.94
CA ALA A 124 3.08 4.45 16.77
C ALA A 124 3.83 5.49 15.91
N ARG A 125 4.31 5.09 14.74
CA ARG A 125 4.95 5.96 13.74
C ARG A 125 3.97 6.79 12.92
N LYS A 126 2.66 6.61 13.13
CA LYS A 126 1.60 7.33 12.41
C LYS A 126 1.73 7.15 10.89
N ALA A 127 2.08 5.94 10.44
CA ALA A 127 2.17 5.67 9.01
C ALA A 127 0.83 5.94 8.32
N HIS A 128 0.86 6.41 7.07
CA HIS A 128 -0.33 6.72 6.30
C HIS A 128 -0.94 5.44 5.73
N ILE A 129 -0.07 4.48 5.38
CA ILE A 129 -0.42 3.22 4.75
C ILE A 129 0.27 2.08 5.51
N VAL A 130 -0.44 0.96 5.67
CA VAL A 130 0.14 -0.33 6.06
C VAL A 130 -0.06 -1.30 4.91
N ASN A 131 1.03 -1.77 4.31
CA ASN A 131 1.04 -2.80 3.28
C ASN A 131 1.36 -4.17 3.91
N ASN A 132 0.39 -5.08 3.87
CA ASN A 132 0.48 -6.43 4.41
C ASN A 132 0.56 -7.45 3.27
N SER A 133 1.74 -8.04 3.14
CA SER A 133 2.07 -9.05 2.11
C SER A 133 2.13 -10.47 2.70
N TRP A 134 1.27 -10.74 3.68
CA TRP A 134 1.19 -11.98 4.46
C TRP A 134 -0.26 -12.40 4.66
N GLY A 135 -0.47 -13.67 5.01
CA GLY A 135 -1.81 -14.24 5.14
C GLY A 135 -1.92 -15.38 6.15
N SER A 136 -3.14 -15.82 6.44
CA SER A 136 -3.41 -17.04 7.18
C SER A 136 -4.85 -17.49 6.94
N SER A 137 -5.07 -18.81 6.91
CA SER A 137 -6.42 -19.39 6.93
C SER A 137 -7.13 -19.24 8.29
N PHE A 138 -6.40 -18.83 9.35
CA PHE A 138 -6.94 -18.70 10.70
C PHE A 138 -7.09 -17.23 11.12
N ALA A 139 -8.27 -16.88 11.62
CA ALA A 139 -8.50 -15.56 12.18
C ALA A 139 -7.74 -15.39 13.51
N SER A 140 -7.08 -14.25 13.66
CA SER A 140 -6.50 -13.81 14.93
C SER A 140 -7.21 -12.57 15.44
N GLN A 141 -7.80 -12.67 16.63
CA GLN A 141 -8.46 -11.53 17.27
C GLN A 141 -7.46 -10.42 17.61
N ALA A 142 -6.20 -10.75 17.89
CA ALA A 142 -5.15 -9.77 18.17
C ALA A 142 -4.82 -8.95 16.91
N ILE A 143 -4.63 -9.62 15.77
CA ILE A 143 -4.40 -8.96 14.48
C ILE A 143 -5.61 -8.11 14.10
N GLN A 144 -6.83 -8.66 14.23
CA GLN A 144 -8.05 -7.93 13.90
C GLN A 144 -8.17 -6.63 14.72
N ARG A 145 -7.88 -6.68 16.03
CA ARG A 145 -7.88 -5.48 16.89
C ARG A 145 -6.80 -4.49 16.47
N ALA A 146 -5.58 -4.94 16.21
CA ALA A 146 -4.49 -4.07 15.77
C ALA A 146 -4.86 -3.31 14.47
N LEU A 147 -5.43 -4.02 13.49
CA LEU A 147 -5.92 -3.39 12.25
C LEU A 147 -7.11 -2.45 12.49
N GLN A 148 -8.03 -2.77 13.41
CA GLN A 148 -9.11 -1.85 13.80
C GLN A 148 -8.57 -0.58 14.48
N PHE A 149 -7.48 -0.67 15.24
CA PHE A 149 -6.80 0.49 15.78
C PHE A 149 -6.11 1.30 14.67
N ALA A 150 -5.42 0.64 13.73
CA ALA A 150 -4.82 1.29 12.57
C ALA A 150 -5.86 2.08 11.75
N ALA A 151 -7.04 1.50 11.52
CA ALA A 151 -8.14 2.15 10.81
C ALA A 151 -8.65 3.45 11.50
N LYS A 152 -8.37 3.64 12.80
CA LYS A 152 -8.75 4.82 13.59
C LYS A 152 -7.56 5.69 14.01
N ALA A 153 -6.33 5.31 13.65
CA ALA A 153 -5.12 6.02 14.04
C ALA A 153 -5.05 7.41 13.38
N ARG A 154 -3.90 8.10 13.54
CA ARG A 154 -3.69 9.45 12.96
C ARG A 154 -4.82 10.43 13.30
N LYS A 155 -5.18 10.54 14.59
CA LYS A 155 -6.25 11.42 15.10
C LYS A 155 -7.62 11.20 14.44
N GLY A 156 -7.91 9.97 14.01
CA GLY A 156 -9.17 9.63 13.34
C GLY A 156 -9.13 9.72 11.82
N HIS A 157 -8.04 10.20 11.21
CA HIS A 157 -7.84 10.12 9.75
C HIS A 157 -7.59 8.68 9.28
N GLY A 158 -7.18 7.78 10.19
CA GLY A 158 -6.93 6.38 9.91
C GLY A 158 -5.67 6.14 9.08
N MET A 159 -5.31 4.86 8.99
CA MET A 159 -4.29 4.33 8.08
C MET A 159 -5.03 3.59 6.97
N LEU A 160 -4.53 3.68 5.74
CA LEU A 160 -4.99 2.82 4.65
C LEU A 160 -4.35 1.44 4.83
N ILE A 161 -5.17 0.40 4.97
CA ILE A 161 -4.73 -0.97 5.13
C ILE A 161 -4.77 -1.63 3.75
N VAL A 162 -3.63 -2.00 3.22
CA VAL A 162 -3.52 -2.64 1.90
C VAL A 162 -3.05 -4.07 2.10
N ASN A 163 -3.83 -5.05 1.67
CA ASN A 163 -3.50 -6.46 1.82
C ASN A 163 -3.41 -7.15 0.45
N GLY A 164 -2.44 -8.04 0.28
CA GLY A 164 -2.50 -9.02 -0.81
C GLY A 164 -3.70 -9.96 -0.62
N ALA A 165 -4.37 -10.36 -1.71
CA ALA A 165 -5.48 -11.31 -1.64
C ALA A 165 -5.06 -12.73 -1.19
N GLY A 166 -3.79 -13.09 -1.39
CA GLY A 166 -3.25 -14.45 -1.22
C GLY A 166 -3.14 -15.20 -2.55
N ASN A 167 -2.35 -16.27 -2.56
CA ASN A 167 -1.80 -16.89 -3.78
C ASN A 167 -2.29 -18.33 -4.03
N GLN A 168 -3.45 -18.71 -3.50
CA GLN A 168 -3.94 -20.10 -3.54
C GLN A 168 -5.06 -20.34 -4.58
N GLY A 169 -5.47 -19.30 -5.32
CA GLY A 169 -6.57 -19.39 -6.29
C GLY A 169 -7.95 -19.59 -5.64
N LEU A 170 -8.10 -19.24 -4.36
CA LEU A 170 -9.32 -19.48 -3.58
C LEU A 170 -10.40 -18.43 -3.86
N ASP A 171 -11.66 -18.85 -3.83
CA ASP A 171 -12.79 -17.93 -3.64
C ASP A 171 -12.95 -17.65 -2.14
N LEU A 172 -12.69 -16.41 -1.72
CA LEU A 172 -12.78 -15.97 -0.33
C LEU A 172 -14.23 -15.89 0.19
N GLN A 173 -15.23 -16.12 -0.66
CA GLN A 173 -16.62 -16.35 -0.22
C GLN A 173 -16.80 -17.76 0.37
N GLU A 174 -15.96 -18.71 -0.03
CA GLU A 174 -16.01 -20.10 0.43
C GLU A 174 -14.90 -20.41 1.44
N GLN A 175 -13.71 -19.84 1.21
CA GLN A 175 -12.51 -20.15 1.98
C GLN A 175 -11.80 -18.87 2.42
N ASN A 176 -11.99 -18.50 3.68
CA ASN A 176 -11.44 -17.26 4.22
C ASN A 176 -9.91 -17.25 4.26
N GLN A 177 -9.34 -16.07 4.03
CA GLN A 177 -7.92 -15.76 4.21
C GLN A 177 -7.79 -14.42 4.94
N PHE A 178 -7.08 -14.40 6.06
CA PHE A 178 -6.91 -13.21 6.89
C PHE A 178 -5.53 -12.60 6.67
N PRO A 179 -5.39 -11.27 6.59
CA PRO A 179 -6.41 -10.29 6.96
C PRO A 179 -7.44 -9.93 5.88
N ALA A 180 -7.33 -10.44 4.64
CA ALA A 180 -8.19 -10.06 3.52
C ALA A 180 -9.69 -10.31 3.75
N SER A 181 -10.06 -11.32 4.54
CA SER A 181 -11.45 -11.64 4.91
C SER A 181 -11.94 -10.87 6.15
N PHE A 182 -11.14 -10.02 6.78
CA PHE A 182 -11.64 -9.15 7.86
C PHE A 182 -12.44 -7.98 7.29
N ASN A 183 -13.59 -7.71 7.92
CA ASN A 183 -14.36 -6.49 7.65
C ASN A 183 -13.82 -5.33 8.50
N ILE A 184 -12.84 -4.61 7.98
CA ILE A 184 -12.20 -3.45 8.64
C ILE A 184 -12.30 -2.24 7.70
N PRO A 185 -12.77 -1.07 8.18
CA PRO A 185 -12.78 0.16 7.38
C PRO A 185 -11.39 0.51 6.85
N ASN A 186 -11.34 1.30 5.77
CA ASN A 186 -10.09 1.75 5.15
C ASN A 186 -9.19 0.61 4.65
N THR A 187 -9.79 -0.51 4.22
CA THR A 187 -9.06 -1.67 3.70
C THR A 187 -9.18 -1.76 2.19
N ALA A 188 -8.05 -2.01 1.51
CA ALA A 188 -7.95 -2.39 0.11
C ALA A 188 -7.29 -3.77 0.00
N ASN A 189 -8.08 -4.78 -0.34
CA ASN A 189 -7.58 -6.13 -0.62
C ASN A 189 -7.36 -6.28 -2.12
N VAL A 190 -6.16 -6.72 -2.52
CA VAL A 190 -5.67 -6.56 -3.90
C VAL A 190 -5.41 -7.90 -4.58
N ALA A 191 -6.09 -8.14 -5.69
CA ALA A 191 -5.84 -9.28 -6.58
C ALA A 191 -4.62 -9.03 -7.50
N ALA A 192 -3.91 -10.11 -7.84
CA ALA A 192 -2.78 -10.05 -8.75
C ALA A 192 -3.20 -10.18 -10.22
N MET A 193 -2.80 -9.19 -11.01
CA MET A 193 -2.96 -9.16 -12.46
C MET A 193 -1.68 -9.58 -13.17
N ALA A 194 -1.85 -10.25 -14.29
CA ALA A 194 -0.81 -10.49 -15.29
C ALA A 194 -0.93 -9.48 -16.45
N THR A 195 0.05 -9.53 -17.34
CA THR A 195 0.04 -8.77 -18.59
C THR A 195 -1.24 -9.00 -19.39
N ALA A 196 -1.57 -8.06 -20.29
CA ALA A 196 -2.79 -8.11 -21.10
C ALA A 196 -4.10 -8.13 -20.29
N ASN A 197 -4.09 -7.51 -19.10
CA ASN A 197 -5.26 -7.41 -18.22
C ASN A 197 -5.87 -8.78 -17.85
N ALA A 198 -5.04 -9.82 -17.76
CA ALA A 198 -5.46 -11.14 -17.31
C ALA A 198 -5.39 -11.25 -15.79
N LEU A 199 -6.35 -11.95 -15.18
CA LEU A 199 -6.28 -12.32 -13.77
C LEU A 199 -5.22 -13.42 -13.59
N SER A 200 -4.35 -13.31 -12.60
CA SER A 200 -3.35 -14.36 -12.34
C SER A 200 -4.02 -15.61 -11.78
N SER A 201 -3.69 -16.78 -12.29
CA SER A 201 -4.36 -18.04 -11.89
C SER A 201 -4.24 -18.38 -10.39
N TYR A 202 -3.19 -17.89 -9.74
CA TYR A 202 -2.95 -18.10 -8.32
C TYR A 202 -3.67 -17.09 -7.42
N THR A 203 -4.21 -15.98 -7.93
CA THR A 203 -4.77 -14.95 -7.05
C THR A 203 -6.06 -15.45 -6.41
N ASN A 204 -6.17 -15.27 -5.09
CA ASN A 204 -7.47 -15.39 -4.45
C ASN A 204 -8.39 -14.28 -4.99
N HIS A 205 -9.68 -14.57 -5.00
CA HIS A 205 -10.72 -13.71 -5.56
C HIS A 205 -11.99 -13.77 -4.67
N GLY A 206 -12.96 -12.91 -4.94
CA GLY A 206 -14.24 -12.89 -4.23
C GLY A 206 -14.78 -11.48 -4.12
N ARG A 207 -15.99 -11.25 -4.65
CA ARG A 207 -16.56 -9.90 -4.83
C ARG A 207 -16.86 -9.16 -3.53
N GLN A 208 -16.90 -9.86 -2.40
CA GLN A 208 -17.16 -9.25 -1.10
C GLN A 208 -15.88 -8.89 -0.35
N ALA A 209 -14.78 -9.61 -0.60
CA ALA A 209 -13.54 -9.45 0.14
C ALA A 209 -12.48 -8.68 -0.66
N ILE A 210 -12.37 -8.91 -1.97
CA ILE A 210 -11.32 -8.33 -2.80
C ILE A 210 -11.82 -7.06 -3.48
N HIS A 211 -11.09 -5.96 -3.34
CA HIS A 211 -11.55 -4.64 -3.79
C HIS A 211 -11.21 -4.38 -5.25
N LEU A 212 -9.94 -4.56 -5.62
CA LEU A 212 -9.39 -4.19 -6.93
C LEU A 212 -8.25 -5.13 -7.35
N GLY A 213 -7.81 -4.99 -8.59
CA GLY A 213 -6.59 -5.64 -9.08
C GLY A 213 -5.42 -4.66 -9.20
N ALA A 214 -4.21 -5.21 -9.19
CA ALA A 214 -2.98 -4.50 -9.57
C ALA A 214 -1.94 -5.49 -10.13
N PRO A 215 -0.91 -5.03 -10.85
CA PRO A 215 0.12 -5.91 -11.39
C PRO A 215 0.78 -6.76 -10.30
N GLY A 216 0.77 -8.07 -10.46
CA GLY A 216 1.34 -9.00 -9.49
C GLY A 216 2.07 -10.18 -10.09
N ASN A 217 1.97 -10.43 -11.40
CA ASN A 217 2.66 -11.55 -12.05
C ASN A 217 3.88 -11.09 -12.83
N ARG A 218 5.03 -11.76 -12.62
CA ARG A 218 6.31 -11.47 -13.27
C ARG A 218 6.67 -9.98 -13.13
N ILE A 219 6.72 -9.52 -11.90
CA ILE A 219 7.12 -8.17 -11.53
C ILE A 219 8.61 -8.18 -11.25
N LEU A 220 9.37 -7.35 -11.97
CA LEU A 220 10.79 -7.16 -11.71
C LEU A 220 10.96 -6.31 -10.45
N SER A 221 11.65 -6.83 -9.44
CA SER A 221 11.90 -6.15 -8.17
C SER A 221 13.38 -6.24 -7.77
N THR A 222 13.78 -5.45 -6.77
CA THR A 222 15.08 -5.53 -6.11
C THR A 222 15.22 -6.85 -5.35
N ALA A 223 16.39 -7.47 -5.39
CA ALA A 223 16.71 -8.72 -4.73
C ALA A 223 17.97 -8.59 -3.83
N PRO A 224 18.15 -9.44 -2.81
CA PRO A 224 19.37 -9.45 -2.00
C PRO A 224 20.65 -9.55 -2.84
N GLY A 225 21.73 -8.92 -2.35
CA GLY A 225 23.00 -8.89 -3.08
C GLY A 225 23.09 -7.82 -4.17
N ASP A 226 22.29 -6.75 -4.05
CA ASP A 226 22.23 -5.63 -5.02
C ASP A 226 21.78 -6.05 -6.44
N GLY A 227 20.98 -7.12 -6.50
CA GLY A 227 20.47 -7.72 -7.73
C GLY A 227 18.99 -7.42 -7.99
N TYR A 228 18.44 -8.05 -9.03
CA TYR A 228 17.02 -7.95 -9.37
C TYR A 228 16.48 -9.30 -9.79
N GLU A 229 15.23 -9.57 -9.46
CA GLU A 229 14.54 -10.81 -9.83
C GLU A 229 13.09 -10.58 -10.20
N TYR A 230 12.54 -11.52 -10.96
CA TYR A 230 11.13 -11.54 -11.29
C TYR A 230 10.37 -12.35 -10.25
N GLU A 231 9.42 -11.72 -9.60
CA GLU A 231 8.54 -12.37 -8.64
C GLU A 231 7.08 -12.35 -9.10
N SER A 232 6.31 -13.29 -8.58
CA SER A 232 4.86 -13.35 -8.78
C SER A 232 4.16 -13.52 -7.44
N GLY A 233 3.25 -12.61 -7.15
CA GLY A 233 2.44 -12.69 -5.93
C GLY A 233 1.51 -11.49 -5.77
N THR A 234 0.45 -11.71 -4.99
CA THR A 234 -0.44 -10.63 -4.53
C THR A 234 0.28 -9.61 -3.64
N SER A 235 1.43 -9.96 -3.06
CA SER A 235 2.34 -9.03 -2.36
C SER A 235 2.80 -7.88 -3.25
N ALA A 236 3.20 -8.16 -4.49
CA ALA A 236 3.59 -7.13 -5.44
C ALA A 236 2.40 -6.26 -5.86
N ALA A 237 1.23 -6.87 -6.06
CA ALA A 237 0.00 -6.14 -6.37
C ALA A 237 -0.40 -5.16 -5.25
N ALA A 238 -0.31 -5.61 -3.98
CA ALA A 238 -0.55 -4.76 -2.81
C ALA A 238 0.43 -3.58 -2.78
N ALA A 239 1.72 -3.81 -3.06
CA ALA A 239 2.72 -2.75 -3.12
C ALA A 239 2.40 -1.68 -4.20
N PHE A 240 1.90 -2.07 -5.37
CA PHE A 240 1.45 -1.10 -6.38
C PHE A 240 0.31 -0.21 -5.86
N VAL A 241 -0.70 -0.78 -5.22
CA VAL A 241 -1.82 -0.01 -4.64
C VAL A 241 -1.33 0.91 -3.52
N ALA A 242 -0.43 0.42 -2.66
CA ALA A 242 0.19 1.23 -1.61
C ALA A 242 1.00 2.40 -2.20
N GLY A 243 1.77 2.16 -3.28
CA GLY A 243 2.51 3.21 -3.97
C GLY A 243 1.60 4.28 -4.59
N VAL A 244 0.53 3.88 -5.27
CA VAL A 244 -0.46 4.82 -5.81
C VAL A 244 -1.15 5.63 -4.70
N ALA A 245 -1.52 4.97 -3.61
CA ALA A 245 -2.08 5.66 -2.46
C ALA A 245 -1.09 6.68 -1.86
N ALA A 246 0.21 6.34 -1.82
CA ALA A 246 1.24 7.24 -1.32
C ALA A 246 1.40 8.48 -2.21
N LEU A 247 1.30 8.34 -3.53
CA LEU A 247 1.27 9.47 -4.47
C LEU A 247 0.06 10.38 -4.20
N VAL A 248 -1.13 9.81 -3.97
CA VAL A 248 -2.33 10.57 -3.59
C VAL A 248 -2.11 11.33 -2.28
N TYR A 249 -1.62 10.68 -1.23
CA TYR A 249 -1.28 11.35 0.02
C TYR A 249 -0.23 12.45 -0.19
N GLY A 250 0.73 12.23 -1.10
CA GLY A 250 1.78 13.19 -1.44
C GLY A 250 1.22 14.50 -1.99
N VAL A 251 0.21 14.43 -2.86
CA VAL A 251 -0.50 15.61 -3.37
C VAL A 251 -1.11 16.44 -2.24
N PHE A 252 -1.81 15.79 -1.31
CA PHE A 252 -2.40 16.49 -0.15
C PHE A 252 -1.33 17.08 0.77
N ALA A 253 -0.25 16.34 1.02
CA ALA A 253 0.86 16.81 1.83
C ALA A 253 1.56 18.03 1.22
N SER A 254 1.80 18.03 -0.10
CA SER A 254 2.32 19.18 -0.86
C SER A 254 1.41 20.40 -0.75
N ALA A 255 0.10 20.19 -0.73
CA ALA A 255 -0.91 21.23 -0.50
C ALA A 255 -1.06 21.64 0.98
N LYS A 256 -0.30 21.03 1.89
CA LYS A 256 -0.40 21.22 3.36
C LYS A 256 -1.81 20.94 3.89
N SER A 257 -2.47 19.94 3.32
CA SER A 257 -3.78 19.43 3.76
C SER A 257 -3.63 18.00 4.29
N GLU A 258 -4.41 17.65 5.31
CA GLU A 258 -4.53 16.26 5.78
C GLU A 258 -5.72 15.60 5.07
N THR A 259 -5.51 14.41 4.52
CA THR A 259 -6.61 13.56 4.00
C THR A 259 -6.74 12.29 4.85
N SER A 260 -7.97 11.77 4.88
CA SER A 260 -8.28 10.52 5.58
C SER A 260 -8.04 9.30 4.69
N ALA A 261 -7.77 8.16 5.29
CA ALA A 261 -7.64 6.90 4.58
C ALA A 261 -8.93 6.49 3.85
N ALA A 262 -10.10 6.88 4.38
CA ALA A 262 -11.38 6.67 3.73
C ALA A 262 -11.48 7.48 2.42
N GLU A 263 -11.03 8.73 2.42
CA GLU A 263 -11.01 9.57 1.22
C GLU A 263 -10.02 9.05 0.19
N VAL A 264 -8.81 8.64 0.60
CA VAL A 264 -7.84 8.03 -0.33
C VAL A 264 -8.38 6.74 -0.93
N LEU A 265 -9.01 5.86 -0.12
CA LEU A 265 -9.64 4.63 -0.63
C LEU A 265 -10.72 4.94 -1.68
N GLU A 266 -11.52 5.98 -1.44
CA GLU A 266 -12.57 6.41 -2.37
C GLU A 266 -11.99 7.00 -3.66
N ILE A 267 -10.91 7.81 -3.57
CA ILE A 267 -10.17 8.31 -4.74
C ILE A 267 -9.69 7.12 -5.59
N LEU A 268 -9.07 6.11 -4.96
CA LEU A 268 -8.65 4.90 -5.66
C LEU A 268 -9.84 4.19 -6.33
N ARG A 269 -10.97 4.08 -5.64
CA ARG A 269 -12.18 3.43 -6.17
C ARG A 269 -12.71 4.11 -7.42
N VAL A 270 -12.87 5.44 -7.40
CA VAL A 270 -13.49 6.19 -8.51
C VAL A 270 -12.54 6.42 -9.69
N SER A 271 -11.24 6.37 -9.44
CA SER A 271 -10.21 6.59 -10.48
C SER A 271 -9.67 5.30 -11.11
N SER A 272 -9.94 4.13 -10.52
CA SER A 272 -9.50 2.85 -11.07
C SER A 272 -10.14 2.56 -12.44
N THR A 273 -9.38 1.90 -13.32
CA THR A 273 -9.80 1.59 -14.68
C THR A 273 -10.56 0.25 -14.71
N PRO A 274 -11.81 0.18 -15.19
CA PRO A 274 -12.55 -1.07 -15.32
C PRO A 274 -11.83 -2.10 -16.19
N VAL A 275 -11.80 -3.36 -15.76
CA VAL A 275 -11.17 -4.47 -16.47
C VAL A 275 -12.09 -5.69 -16.43
N GLN A 276 -12.39 -6.26 -17.59
CA GLN A 276 -13.38 -7.34 -17.73
C GLN A 276 -13.05 -8.57 -16.87
N SER A 277 -11.78 -8.97 -16.81
CA SER A 277 -11.33 -10.13 -16.00
C SER A 277 -11.49 -9.94 -14.49
N LEU A 278 -11.62 -8.70 -14.02
CA LEU A 278 -11.83 -8.38 -12.61
C LEU A 278 -13.31 -8.24 -12.23
N SER A 279 -14.21 -8.08 -13.21
CA SER A 279 -15.64 -7.76 -13.00
C SER A 279 -16.39 -8.78 -12.13
N THR A 280 -15.99 -10.05 -12.19
CA THR A 280 -16.55 -11.13 -11.36
C THR A 280 -15.62 -11.53 -10.21
N ALA A 281 -14.35 -11.17 -10.27
CA ALA A 281 -13.33 -11.58 -9.30
C ALA A 281 -13.19 -10.60 -8.13
N THR A 282 -13.57 -9.33 -8.30
CA THR A 282 -13.38 -8.26 -7.32
C THR A 282 -14.62 -7.39 -7.19
N LEU A 283 -14.69 -6.61 -6.11
CA LEU A 283 -15.80 -5.71 -5.80
C LEU A 283 -15.90 -4.57 -6.81
N TRP A 284 -14.77 -3.96 -7.19
CA TRP A 284 -14.75 -2.80 -8.08
C TRP A 284 -14.63 -3.18 -9.56
N GLY A 285 -14.16 -4.39 -9.85
CA GLY A 285 -13.98 -4.85 -11.23
C GLY A 285 -12.95 -4.02 -12.01
N ALA A 286 -11.96 -3.46 -11.32
CA ALA A 286 -11.07 -2.44 -11.86
C ALA A 286 -9.62 -2.62 -11.38
N ILE A 287 -8.68 -2.17 -12.20
CA ILE A 287 -7.25 -2.08 -11.88
C ILE A 287 -6.90 -0.67 -11.39
N VAL A 288 -6.01 -0.56 -10.41
CA VAL A 288 -5.53 0.73 -9.90
C VAL A 288 -4.90 1.60 -11.01
N ASN A 289 -5.16 2.91 -10.99
CA ASN A 289 -4.65 3.87 -11.96
C ASN A 289 -4.05 5.10 -11.26
N ALA A 290 -2.73 5.25 -11.33
CA ALA A 290 -1.98 6.30 -10.66
C ALA A 290 -2.28 7.69 -11.22
N GLU A 291 -2.28 7.83 -12.54
CA GLU A 291 -2.53 9.10 -13.22
C GLU A 291 -3.91 9.67 -12.88
N ALA A 292 -4.94 8.82 -12.97
CA ALA A 292 -6.30 9.23 -12.64
C ALA A 292 -6.45 9.56 -11.15
N ALA A 293 -5.86 8.75 -10.25
CA ALA A 293 -5.92 8.98 -8.81
C ALA A 293 -5.26 10.30 -8.39
N VAL A 294 -4.05 10.58 -8.91
CA VAL A 294 -3.32 11.83 -8.67
C VAL A 294 -4.08 13.02 -9.26
N SER A 295 -4.69 12.87 -10.43
CA SER A 295 -5.51 13.93 -11.03
C SER A 295 -6.72 14.29 -10.16
N VAL A 296 -7.43 13.29 -9.63
CA VAL A 296 -8.55 13.52 -8.70
C VAL A 296 -8.07 14.23 -7.43
N ALA A 297 -6.92 13.80 -6.86
CA ALA A 297 -6.35 14.44 -5.68
C ALA A 297 -6.00 15.92 -5.93
N ARG A 298 -5.39 16.23 -7.09
CA ARG A 298 -5.03 17.60 -7.49
C ARG A 298 -6.24 18.51 -7.72
N LEU A 299 -7.36 17.94 -8.12
CA LEU A 299 -8.64 18.65 -8.25
C LEU A 299 -9.33 18.92 -6.90
N GLY A 300 -8.67 18.59 -5.78
CA GLY A 300 -9.15 18.85 -4.42
C GLY A 300 -9.66 17.61 -3.68
N GLY A 301 -9.54 16.42 -4.27
CA GLY A 301 -10.01 15.17 -3.67
C GLY A 301 -11.48 14.87 -3.98
N MET A 302 -12.13 14.12 -3.08
CA MET A 302 -13.54 13.73 -3.25
C MET A 302 -14.51 14.86 -2.91
N TRP A 303 -14.03 15.85 -2.17
CA TRP A 303 -14.83 16.95 -1.65
C TRP A 303 -14.10 18.25 -1.90
N LEU A 304 -14.82 19.30 -2.30
CA LEU A 304 -14.22 20.63 -2.33
C LEU A 304 -13.88 21.06 -0.90
N GLN A 305 -12.58 21.08 -0.56
CA GLN A 305 -12.11 21.57 0.73
C GLN A 305 -11.94 23.10 0.67
N ILE A 306 -12.83 23.83 1.33
CA ILE A 306 -12.72 25.29 1.48
C ILE A 306 -12.18 25.59 2.87
N LYS A 307 -10.94 26.06 2.94
CA LYS A 307 -10.34 26.55 4.19
C LYS A 307 -10.85 27.95 4.48
N CYS A 308 -11.91 28.06 5.28
CA CYS A 308 -12.45 29.34 5.74
C CYS A 308 -11.59 29.90 6.89
N THR A 309 -10.44 30.50 6.60
CA THR A 309 -9.64 31.21 7.62
C THR A 309 -10.04 32.67 7.81
N ASP A 310 -10.71 33.30 6.82
CA ASP A 310 -10.80 34.77 6.76
C ASP A 310 -12.23 35.35 6.87
N HIS A 311 -13.22 34.55 7.26
CA HIS A 311 -14.60 35.03 7.37
C HIS A 311 -15.23 34.71 8.72
N SER A 312 -15.01 35.59 9.71
CA SER A 312 -15.83 35.68 10.91
C SER A 312 -16.96 36.68 10.68
N PHE A 313 -18.22 36.27 10.88
CA PHE A 313 -19.37 37.17 10.89
C PHE A 313 -19.84 37.36 12.33
N GLN A 314 -19.93 38.61 12.79
CA GLN A 314 -20.70 38.93 14.00
C GLN A 314 -22.12 39.28 13.57
N LEU A 315 -23.10 38.60 14.14
CA LEU A 315 -24.54 38.82 13.88
C LEU A 315 -25.23 39.18 15.18
N GLN A 316 -26.17 40.13 15.13
CA GLN A 316 -27.04 40.45 16.26
C GLN A 316 -28.18 39.42 16.37
N PRO A 317 -28.84 39.29 17.53
CA PRO A 317 -29.99 38.40 17.69
C PRO A 317 -31.08 38.69 16.64
N GLY A 318 -31.41 37.67 15.83
CA GLY A 318 -32.40 37.77 14.75
C GLY A 318 -31.84 38.04 13.36
N GLU A 319 -30.54 38.30 13.21
CA GLU A 319 -29.93 38.47 11.89
C GLU A 319 -29.51 37.13 11.25
N SER A 320 -29.58 37.08 9.91
CA SER A 320 -29.06 35.99 9.11
C SER A 320 -28.13 36.52 8.02
N LYS A 321 -27.12 35.74 7.66
CA LYS A 321 -26.22 36.05 6.55
C LYS A 321 -26.10 34.87 5.61
N VAL A 322 -26.31 35.15 4.33
CA VAL A 322 -26.12 34.18 3.24
C VAL A 322 -24.76 34.44 2.61
N ALA A 323 -23.82 33.51 2.78
CA ALA A 323 -22.56 33.52 2.05
C ALA A 323 -22.74 32.74 0.74
N ARG A 324 -22.56 33.40 -0.40
CA ARG A 324 -22.49 32.71 -1.69
C ARG A 324 -21.06 32.32 -1.97
N ILE A 325 -20.84 31.03 -2.14
CA ILE A 325 -19.56 30.47 -2.54
C ILE A 325 -19.62 30.30 -4.05
N TYR A 326 -18.75 31.02 -4.77
CA TYR A 326 -18.58 30.84 -6.21
C TYR A 326 -17.40 29.91 -6.43
N MET A 327 -17.68 28.72 -6.95
CA MET A 327 -16.66 27.77 -7.36
C MET A 327 -16.46 27.93 -8.87
N ARG A 328 -15.23 28.16 -9.30
CA ARG A 328 -14.86 28.13 -10.71
C ARG A 328 -13.67 27.17 -10.88
N PRO A 329 -13.64 26.32 -11.92
CA PRO A 329 -12.44 25.56 -12.24
C PRO A 329 -11.26 26.52 -12.44
N PHE A 330 -10.07 26.09 -12.03
CA PHE A 330 -8.84 26.87 -12.20
C PHE A 330 -8.63 27.15 -13.69
N LEU A 331 -8.58 28.43 -14.05
CA LEU A 331 -8.21 28.93 -15.37
C LEU A 331 -6.93 29.75 -15.18
N PRO A 332 -5.84 29.50 -15.93
CA PRO A 332 -4.68 30.36 -15.89
C PRO A 332 -5.03 31.76 -16.42
N GLY A 333 -4.74 32.82 -15.67
CA GLY A 333 -4.94 34.21 -16.09
C GLY A 333 -4.77 35.23 -14.95
N GLU A 334 -4.52 36.50 -15.30
CA GLU A 334 -4.60 37.59 -14.33
C GLU A 334 -6.08 37.98 -14.10
N TYR A 335 -6.54 37.83 -12.87
CA TYR A 335 -7.86 38.27 -12.44
C TYR A 335 -7.75 39.61 -11.72
N ARG A 336 -8.45 40.63 -12.23
CA ARG A 336 -8.61 41.94 -11.58
C ARG A 336 -9.84 41.97 -10.68
#